data_AF-A0A532V6H4-F1
#
_entry.id   AF-A0A532V6H4-F1
#
_cell.length_a   1.000
_cell.length_b   1.000
_cell.length_c   1.000
_cell.angle_alpha   90.00
_cell.angle_beta   90.00
_cell.angle_gamma   90.00
#
_symmetry.space_group_name_H-M   'P 1'
#
loop_
_entity.id
_entity.type
_entity.pdbx_description
1 polymer ?
#
loop_
_entity_poly.entity_id
_entity_poly.type
_entity_poly.pdbx_seq_one_letter_code
_entity_poly.pdbx_strand_id
1 'polypeptide(L)'
;MISFFKKLKLKLQFTGWLQYLLPLVIVIIFLIAVSIIWMFELMIFANLFLGTSSLLFAITLFDILTVKYDIRPREKLSKRYEGMDEFDLMRARRSCRSFQSRLLTSSDREELLETSQKFHASESDKIGAHAIRFEYINARLTVWPVVGAQEFLVAIVPKAYSRKSVIDVGRNLQKIVHHATRMGLASCWIGPGADQESIALQLGDRFKASEDHIICVCAFGYKSWFTPITLRIASFIQHKRLPISSLFFTDPLLKEPISELVYPFNLFGRCYEVCQWAPSSFNAQPTRCVAVMETDEENEKEHNLPATINESGLLRFDFYATTSSRYYAPVALGIWCANWEIGCEALGVNGHFELLSEKQRNISKMPINRETSKYDVSWVLDK
;
A
#
# COMPACT_ATOMS: atom_id res chain seq x y z
N MET A 1 -4.40 34.96 3.62
CA MET A 1 -5.41 33.99 4.12
C MET A 1 -5.10 32.53 3.74
N ILE A 2 -4.86 32.19 2.46
CA ILE A 2 -4.57 30.81 2.00
C ILE A 2 -3.34 30.17 2.68
N SER A 3 -2.25 30.93 2.86
CA SER A 3 -1.02 30.45 3.53
C SER A 3 -1.26 30.03 4.99
N PHE A 4 -2.11 30.78 5.71
CA PHE A 4 -2.46 30.49 7.09
C PHE A 4 -3.23 29.17 7.21
N PHE A 5 -4.26 28.95 6.39
CA PHE A 5 -5.04 27.71 6.39
C PHE A 5 -4.18 26.49 6.02
N LYS A 6 -3.24 26.63 5.08
CA LYS A 6 -2.27 25.57 4.76
C LYS A 6 -1.39 25.21 5.96
N LYS A 7 -0.83 26.19 6.66
CA LYS A 7 -0.01 25.98 7.87
C LYS A 7 -0.83 25.36 9.00
N LEU A 8 -2.04 25.84 9.22
CA LEU A 8 -2.96 25.31 10.23
C LEU A 8 -3.32 23.85 9.93
N LYS A 9 -3.67 23.52 8.68
CA LYS A 9 -3.94 22.15 8.24
C LYS A 9 -2.75 21.24 8.53
N LEU A 10 -1.53 21.63 8.15
CA LEU A 10 -0.32 20.83 8.39
C LEU A 10 -0.09 20.63 9.89
N LYS A 11 -0.21 21.68 10.70
CA LYS A 11 -0.10 21.58 12.16
C LYS A 11 -1.14 20.61 12.74
N LEU A 12 -2.40 20.70 12.31
CA LEU A 12 -3.47 19.81 12.75
C LEU A 12 -3.26 18.36 12.28
N GLN A 13 -2.73 18.18 11.07
CA GLN A 13 -2.41 16.86 10.51
C GLN A 13 -1.36 16.16 11.37
N PHE A 14 -0.27 16.86 11.68
CA PHE A 14 0.86 16.32 12.43
C PHE A 14 0.62 16.23 13.95
N THR A 15 -0.29 17.03 14.50
CA THR A 15 -0.75 16.87 15.89
C THR A 15 -1.85 15.81 16.04
N GLY A 16 -2.29 15.20 14.94
CA GLY A 16 -3.38 14.21 14.91
C GLY A 16 -4.78 14.80 15.19
N TRP A 17 -4.93 16.13 15.21
CA TRP A 17 -6.21 16.80 15.47
C TRP A 17 -7.11 16.93 14.24
N LEU A 18 -6.51 16.88 13.03
CA LEU A 18 -7.23 17.11 11.77
C LEU A 18 -8.45 16.20 11.60
N GLN A 19 -8.33 14.93 12.03
CA GLN A 19 -9.39 13.93 11.88
C GLN A 19 -10.61 14.16 12.79
N TYR A 20 -10.46 14.93 13.86
CA TYR A 20 -11.55 15.32 14.77
C TYR A 20 -12.16 16.67 14.40
N LEU A 21 -11.40 17.55 13.73
CA LEU A 21 -11.90 18.85 13.32
C LEU A 21 -12.95 18.76 12.19
N LEU A 22 -12.75 17.84 11.24
CA LEU A 22 -13.67 17.65 10.12
C LEU A 22 -15.13 17.40 10.55
N PRO A 23 -15.44 16.44 11.45
CA PRO A 23 -16.81 16.24 11.90
C PRO A 23 -17.32 17.43 12.72
N LEU A 24 -16.49 18.11 13.51
CA LEU A 24 -16.89 19.33 14.23
C LEU A 24 -17.33 20.45 13.30
N VAL A 25 -16.65 20.64 12.16
CA VAL A 25 -17.06 21.62 11.15
C VAL A 25 -18.45 21.28 10.59
N ILE A 26 -18.73 19.99 10.34
CA ILE A 26 -20.06 19.54 9.88
C ILE A 26 -21.12 19.78 10.96
N VAL A 27 -20.80 19.51 12.23
CA VAL A 27 -21.69 19.83 13.37
C VAL A 27 -22.07 21.31 13.36
N ILE A 28 -21.09 22.22 13.24
CA ILE A 28 -21.33 23.67 13.21
C ILE A 28 -22.21 24.05 12.02
N ILE A 29 -21.94 23.52 10.82
CA ILE A 29 -22.75 23.78 9.62
C ILE A 29 -24.20 23.35 9.85
N PHE A 30 -24.43 22.16 10.42
CA PHE A 30 -25.78 21.68 10.71
C PHE A 30 -26.48 22.54 11.76
N LEU A 31 -25.78 23.00 12.80
CA LEU A 31 -26.36 23.91 13.79
C LEU A 31 -26.74 25.27 13.18
N ILE A 32 -25.94 25.81 12.25
CA ILE A 32 -26.31 27.02 11.51
C ILE A 32 -27.55 26.74 10.64
N ALA A 33 -27.61 25.60 9.97
CA ALA A 33 -28.77 25.20 9.18
C ALA A 33 -30.03 25.06 10.03
N VAL A 34 -29.93 24.51 11.25
CA VAL A 34 -31.04 24.47 12.22
C VAL A 34 -31.57 25.88 12.49
N SER A 35 -30.70 26.84 12.81
CA SER A 35 -31.11 28.23 13.06
C SER A 35 -31.84 28.84 11.87
N ILE A 36 -31.35 28.63 10.65
CA ILE A 36 -31.97 29.15 9.42
C ILE A 36 -33.32 28.47 9.16
N ILE A 37 -33.39 27.14 9.20
CA ILE A 37 -34.62 26.38 8.93
C ILE A 37 -35.71 26.72 9.95
N TRP A 38 -35.31 26.96 11.21
CA TRP A 38 -36.23 27.39 12.26
C TRP A 38 -36.86 28.76 11.96
N MET A 39 -36.12 29.70 11.34
CA MET A 39 -36.69 30.99 10.90
C MET A 39 -37.79 30.84 9.84
N PHE A 40 -37.82 29.73 9.10
CA PHE A 40 -38.85 29.42 8.10
C PHE A 40 -39.94 28.47 8.64
N GLU A 41 -39.98 28.21 9.95
CA GLU A 41 -40.96 27.35 10.61
C GLU A 41 -40.99 25.88 10.12
N LEU A 42 -39.92 25.43 9.47
CA LEU A 42 -39.77 24.07 8.94
C LEU A 42 -39.27 23.08 10.02
N MET A 43 -40.03 22.93 11.11
CA MET A 43 -39.61 22.27 12.35
C MET A 43 -39.12 20.82 12.18
N ILE A 44 -39.73 20.03 11.30
CA ILE A 44 -39.34 18.63 11.05
C ILE A 44 -37.88 18.57 10.57
N PHE A 45 -37.52 19.42 9.61
CA PHE A 45 -36.16 19.46 9.08
C PHE A 45 -35.17 20.01 10.11
N ALA A 46 -35.56 21.04 10.87
CA ALA A 46 -34.72 21.58 11.94
C ALA A 46 -34.37 20.50 12.97
N ASN A 47 -35.36 19.71 13.40
CA ASN A 47 -35.15 18.61 14.33
C ASN A 47 -34.26 17.50 13.75
N LEU A 48 -34.39 17.19 12.46
CA LEU A 48 -33.51 16.23 11.79
C LEU A 48 -32.05 16.67 11.79
N PHE A 49 -31.78 17.94 11.42
CA PHE A 49 -30.43 18.50 11.44
C PHE A 49 -29.86 18.58 12.87
N LEU A 50 -30.68 18.95 13.85
CA LEU A 50 -30.28 19.02 15.26
C LEU A 50 -29.96 17.63 15.83
N GLY A 51 -30.79 16.63 15.56
CA GLY A 51 -30.53 15.25 15.97
C GLY A 51 -29.25 14.71 15.35
N THR A 52 -29.03 14.96 14.06
CA THR A 52 -27.83 14.54 13.34
C THR A 52 -26.57 15.24 13.85
N SER A 53 -26.62 16.55 14.11
CA SER A 53 -25.48 17.31 14.64
C SER A 53 -25.13 16.87 16.06
N SER A 54 -26.13 16.64 16.91
CA SER A 54 -25.95 16.15 18.28
C SER A 54 -25.30 14.76 18.29
N LEU A 55 -25.76 13.85 17.44
CA LEU A 55 -25.18 12.51 17.31
C LEU A 55 -23.72 12.58 16.81
N LEU A 56 -23.44 13.37 15.77
CA LEU A 56 -22.09 13.51 15.24
C LEU A 56 -21.13 14.15 16.26
N PHE A 57 -21.61 15.12 17.05
CA PHE A 57 -20.85 15.69 18.14
C PHE A 57 -20.53 14.66 19.22
N ALA A 58 -21.52 13.87 19.66
CA ALA A 58 -21.33 12.81 20.64
C ALA A 58 -20.32 11.76 20.16
N ILE A 59 -20.40 11.33 18.89
CA ILE A 59 -19.44 10.41 18.28
C ILE A 59 -18.03 11.03 18.26
N THR A 60 -17.92 12.30 17.89
CA THR A 60 -16.61 12.98 17.84
C THR A 60 -15.99 13.12 19.23
N LEU A 61 -16.80 13.46 20.24
CA LEU A 61 -16.36 13.51 21.63
C LEU A 61 -15.89 12.13 22.11
N PHE A 62 -16.65 11.08 21.80
CA PHE A 62 -16.26 9.70 22.10
C PHE A 62 -14.93 9.32 21.42
N ASP A 63 -14.75 9.64 20.13
CA ASP A 63 -13.52 9.40 19.40
C ASP A 63 -12.34 10.17 20.04
N ILE A 64 -12.54 11.42 20.49
CA ILE A 64 -11.52 12.19 21.19
C ILE A 64 -11.15 11.53 22.53
N LEU A 65 -12.12 11.17 23.36
CA LEU A 65 -11.87 10.54 24.66
C LEU A 65 -11.14 9.20 24.48
N THR A 66 -11.64 8.34 23.60
CA THR A 66 -11.12 6.96 23.44
C THR A 66 -9.82 6.88 22.66
N VAL A 67 -9.62 7.71 21.63
CA VAL A 67 -8.46 7.61 20.71
C VAL A 67 -7.41 8.67 20.99
N LYS A 68 -7.81 9.93 21.23
CA LYS A 68 -6.85 11.02 21.48
C LYS A 68 -6.33 11.01 22.92
N TYR A 69 -7.20 10.77 23.89
CA TYR A 69 -6.85 10.72 25.31
C TYR A 69 -6.69 9.30 25.86
N ASP A 70 -6.88 8.27 25.03
CA ASP A 70 -6.71 6.87 25.40
C ASP A 70 -7.59 6.42 26.58
N ILE A 71 -8.73 7.07 26.80
CA ILE A 71 -9.70 6.72 27.84
C ILE A 71 -10.58 5.59 27.31
N ARG A 72 -10.08 4.36 27.37
CA ARG A 72 -10.75 3.19 26.81
C ARG A 72 -10.39 1.88 27.52
N PRO A 73 -11.28 0.86 27.48
CA PRO A 73 -10.97 -0.47 27.98
C PRO A 73 -9.85 -1.13 27.17
N ARG A 74 -9.14 -2.06 27.81
CA ARG A 74 -8.09 -2.85 27.17
C ARG A 74 -8.70 -3.78 26.12
N GLU A 75 -8.09 -3.80 24.94
CA GLU A 75 -8.52 -4.61 23.80
C GLU A 75 -7.85 -5.98 23.81
N LYS A 76 -8.54 -6.99 23.27
CA LYS A 76 -7.97 -8.32 23.06
C LYS A 76 -6.94 -8.27 21.93
N LEU A 77 -5.93 -9.12 22.02
CA LEU A 77 -5.00 -9.34 20.92
C LEU A 77 -5.70 -9.97 19.71
N SER A 78 -5.27 -9.55 18.53
CA SER A 78 -5.63 -10.21 17.28
C SER A 78 -5.25 -11.69 17.32
N LYS A 79 -6.01 -12.52 16.61
CA LYS A 79 -5.61 -13.91 16.36
C LYS A 79 -4.55 -13.92 15.26
N ARG A 80 -3.58 -14.83 15.37
CA ARG A 80 -2.64 -15.19 14.30
C ARG A 80 -3.39 -15.98 13.21
N TYR A 81 -2.90 -15.95 11.97
CA TYR A 81 -3.49 -16.61 10.80
C TYR A 81 -2.61 -17.76 10.29
N GLU A 82 -2.13 -18.63 11.18
CA GLU A 82 -1.17 -19.70 10.86
C GLU A 82 -1.68 -20.75 9.86
N GLY A 83 -3.00 -20.84 9.63
CA GLY A 83 -3.60 -21.80 8.70
C GLY A 83 -4.14 -21.19 7.41
N MET A 84 -3.87 -19.91 7.14
CA MET A 84 -4.37 -19.23 5.93
C MET A 84 -3.38 -19.41 4.78
N ASP A 85 -3.86 -19.72 3.57
CA ASP A 85 -3.01 -19.77 2.39
C ASP A 85 -2.50 -18.38 1.99
N GLU A 86 -1.47 -18.33 1.16
CA GLU A 86 -0.81 -17.08 0.79
C GLU A 86 -1.73 -16.08 0.11
N PHE A 87 -2.64 -16.52 -0.77
CA PHE A 87 -3.55 -15.61 -1.46
C PHE A 87 -4.58 -15.01 -0.51
N ASP A 88 -5.18 -15.84 0.33
CA ASP A 88 -6.13 -15.39 1.34
C ASP A 88 -5.46 -14.47 2.38
N LEU A 89 -4.20 -14.73 2.73
CA LEU A 89 -3.42 -13.88 3.62
C LEU A 89 -3.16 -12.49 3.00
N MET A 90 -2.69 -12.45 1.75
CA MET A 90 -2.48 -11.20 1.02
C MET A 90 -3.79 -10.41 0.88
N ARG A 91 -4.91 -11.12 0.71
CA ARG A 91 -6.26 -10.55 0.61
C ARG A 91 -6.78 -10.02 1.95
N ALA A 92 -6.49 -10.72 3.04
CA ALA A 92 -6.87 -10.37 4.40
C ALA A 92 -6.12 -9.12 4.91
N ARG A 93 -4.90 -8.88 4.42
CA ARG A 93 -4.13 -7.67 4.76
C ARG A 93 -4.93 -6.40 4.41
N ARG A 94 -5.08 -5.51 5.39
CA ARG A 94 -5.73 -4.19 5.25
C ARG A 94 -4.88 -3.10 5.90
N SER A 95 -4.92 -1.89 5.34
CA SER A 95 -4.18 -0.76 5.90
C SER A 95 -4.88 -0.30 7.19
N CYS A 96 -4.20 -0.48 8.32
CA CYS A 96 -4.73 -0.17 9.64
C CYS A 96 -4.37 1.26 10.06
N ARG A 97 -5.36 2.09 10.37
CA ARG A 97 -5.12 3.48 10.76
C ARG A 97 -5.37 3.77 12.24
N SER A 98 -5.87 2.79 12.99
CA SER A 98 -6.05 2.90 14.43
C SER A 98 -5.46 1.68 15.12
N PHE A 99 -4.49 1.92 15.99
CA PHE A 99 -3.76 0.90 16.72
C PHE A 99 -4.12 0.93 18.21
N GLN A 100 -4.01 -0.24 18.86
CA GLN A 100 -4.14 -0.33 20.31
C GLN A 100 -3.00 0.47 20.96
N SER A 101 -3.22 1.00 22.17
CA SER A 101 -2.19 1.78 22.88
C SER A 101 -1.07 0.94 23.50
N ARG A 102 -1.21 -0.39 23.49
CA ARG A 102 -0.18 -1.31 23.93
C ARG A 102 0.90 -1.52 22.86
N LEU A 103 2.13 -1.73 23.32
CA LEU A 103 3.23 -2.20 22.49
C LEU A 103 3.03 -3.66 22.06
N LEU A 104 3.77 -4.08 21.03
CA LEU A 104 3.95 -5.48 20.68
C LEU A 104 4.52 -6.25 21.87
N THR A 105 4.12 -7.52 21.99
CA THR A 105 4.81 -8.44 22.91
C THR A 105 6.27 -8.61 22.48
N SER A 106 7.14 -9.00 23.41
CA SER A 106 8.56 -9.26 23.06
C SER A 106 8.68 -10.30 21.96
N SER A 107 7.90 -11.39 22.03
CA SER A 107 7.87 -12.45 21.01
C SER A 107 7.42 -11.93 19.64
N ASP A 108 6.32 -11.17 19.56
CA ASP A 108 5.87 -10.61 18.27
C ASP A 108 6.87 -9.57 17.74
N ARG A 109 7.57 -8.84 18.61
CA ARG A 109 8.60 -7.88 18.19
C ARG A 109 9.83 -8.60 17.65
N GLU A 110 10.33 -9.60 18.37
CA GLU A 110 11.49 -10.41 17.97
C GLU A 110 11.24 -11.06 16.61
N GLU A 111 10.10 -11.73 16.43
CA GLU A 111 9.73 -12.37 15.16
C GLU A 111 9.61 -11.35 14.00
N LEU A 112 9.05 -10.16 14.23
CA LEU A 112 9.00 -9.09 13.24
C LEU A 112 10.41 -8.60 12.85
N LEU A 113 11.32 -8.48 13.83
CA LEU A 113 12.68 -8.03 13.60
C LEU A 113 13.53 -9.08 12.90
N GLU A 114 13.40 -10.35 13.26
CA GLU A 114 14.04 -11.48 12.57
C GLU A 114 13.60 -11.53 11.10
N THR A 115 12.30 -11.41 10.85
CA THR A 115 11.76 -11.32 9.49
C THR A 115 12.31 -10.11 8.74
N SER A 116 12.38 -8.96 9.40
CA SER A 116 12.98 -7.75 8.82
C SER A 116 14.44 -7.97 8.43
N GLN A 117 15.24 -8.60 9.30
CA GLN A 117 16.64 -8.92 9.04
C GLN A 117 16.81 -9.88 7.86
N LYS A 118 15.94 -10.90 7.75
CA LYS A 118 15.94 -11.82 6.60
C LYS A 118 15.79 -11.07 5.26
N PHE A 119 14.89 -10.10 5.21
CA PHE A 119 14.64 -9.30 3.99
C PHE A 119 15.54 -8.07 3.86
N HIS A 120 16.28 -7.69 4.91
CA HIS A 120 17.33 -6.67 4.88
C HIS A 120 18.57 -7.19 4.13
N ALA A 121 18.89 -8.48 4.30
CA ALA A 121 20.19 -9.07 3.96
C ALA A 121 20.23 -9.93 2.68
N SER A 122 19.10 -10.27 2.04
CA SER A 122 19.13 -11.07 0.80
C SER A 122 19.74 -10.26 -0.35
N GLU A 123 21.04 -10.44 -0.60
CA GLU A 123 21.77 -9.91 -1.76
C GLU A 123 21.36 -10.62 -3.05
N SER A 124 20.97 -11.90 -2.97
CA SER A 124 20.70 -12.76 -4.13
C SER A 124 19.42 -12.40 -4.89
N ASP A 125 18.50 -11.67 -4.26
CA ASP A 125 17.17 -11.41 -4.81
C ASP A 125 16.92 -9.92 -5.13
N LYS A 126 17.95 -9.07 -5.18
CA LYS A 126 17.75 -7.62 -5.42
C LYS A 126 17.61 -7.31 -6.91
N ILE A 127 16.69 -6.41 -7.26
CA ILE A 127 16.59 -5.83 -8.61
C ILE A 127 17.65 -4.71 -8.77
N GLY A 128 17.95 -3.99 -7.69
CA GLY A 128 18.94 -2.91 -7.64
C GLY A 128 20.29 -3.34 -7.06
N ALA A 129 21.35 -2.64 -7.47
CA ALA A 129 22.71 -2.88 -6.98
C ALA A 129 23.00 -2.25 -5.61
N HIS A 130 22.14 -1.36 -5.11
CA HIS A 130 22.37 -0.68 -3.84
C HIS A 130 21.61 -1.35 -2.70
N ALA A 131 22.27 -1.40 -1.53
CA ALA A 131 21.66 -1.91 -0.30
C ALA A 131 20.41 -1.09 0.10
N ILE A 132 19.42 -1.79 0.63
CA ILE A 132 18.27 -1.22 1.32
C ILE A 132 18.36 -1.59 2.79
N ARG A 133 17.83 -0.75 3.68
CA ARG A 133 17.81 -1.02 5.13
C ARG A 133 16.43 -0.79 5.70
N PHE A 134 16.07 -1.60 6.68
CA PHE A 134 14.89 -1.41 7.51
C PHE A 134 15.31 -1.16 8.95
N GLU A 135 15.07 0.06 9.43
CA GLU A 135 15.39 0.47 10.79
C GLU A 135 14.14 0.48 11.66
N TYR A 136 14.22 -0.15 12.83
CA TYR A 136 13.11 -0.21 13.76
C TYR A 136 13.11 0.99 14.72
N ILE A 137 11.91 1.51 14.97
CA ILE A 137 11.63 2.57 15.95
C ILE A 137 10.48 2.11 16.85
N ASN A 138 10.70 2.18 18.16
CA ASN A 138 9.67 2.01 19.19
C ASN A 138 9.46 3.35 19.90
N ALA A 139 8.78 4.26 19.23
CA ALA A 139 8.47 5.60 19.71
C ALA A 139 7.28 6.16 18.93
N ARG A 140 6.53 7.09 19.54
CA ARG A 140 5.46 7.80 18.84
C ARG A 140 6.07 8.74 17.80
N LEU A 141 5.77 8.49 16.53
CA LEU A 141 6.16 9.36 15.44
C LEU A 141 5.04 10.32 15.05
N THR A 142 5.43 11.49 14.54
CA THR A 142 4.54 12.49 13.98
C THR A 142 4.16 12.09 12.55
N VAL A 143 3.18 11.18 12.44
CA VAL A 143 2.76 10.58 11.17
C VAL A 143 1.25 10.70 10.95
N TRP A 144 0.84 10.73 9.68
CA TRP A 144 -0.56 10.74 9.27
C TRP A 144 -0.76 9.72 8.14
N PRO A 145 -1.86 8.94 8.10
CA PRO A 145 -3.12 9.09 8.85
C PRO A 145 -3.27 8.14 10.05
N VAL A 146 -2.19 7.58 10.58
CA VAL A 146 -2.28 6.57 11.66
C VAL A 146 -2.44 7.23 13.04
N VAL A 147 -3.17 6.57 13.93
CA VAL A 147 -3.28 6.94 15.35
C VAL A 147 -3.02 5.75 16.26
N GLY A 148 -2.39 6.02 17.41
CA GLY A 148 -2.02 5.00 18.40
C GLY A 148 -0.80 4.15 18.03
N ALA A 149 -0.26 4.28 16.81
CA ALA A 149 0.93 3.55 16.38
C ALA A 149 2.17 4.00 17.16
N GLN A 150 2.97 3.02 17.59
CA GLN A 150 4.19 3.24 18.38
C GLN A 150 5.39 2.46 17.83
N GLU A 151 5.15 1.48 16.96
CA GLU A 151 6.19 0.62 16.42
C GLU A 151 6.23 0.77 14.91
N PHE A 152 7.42 1.02 14.38
CA PHE A 152 7.61 1.40 12.98
C PHE A 152 8.85 0.72 12.40
N LEU A 153 8.77 0.33 11.13
CA LEU A 153 9.95 0.07 10.30
C LEU A 153 10.12 1.24 9.32
N VAL A 154 11.33 1.81 9.30
CA VAL A 154 11.73 2.89 8.40
C VAL A 154 12.55 2.29 7.27
N ALA A 155 12.09 2.46 6.04
CA ALA A 155 12.83 2.03 4.86
C ALA A 155 13.81 3.10 4.41
N ILE A 156 15.09 2.75 4.37
CA ILE A 156 16.21 3.64 4.06
C ILE A 156 16.97 3.08 2.86
N VAL A 157 17.37 3.98 1.96
CA VAL A 157 18.27 3.69 0.83
C VAL A 157 19.39 4.73 0.79
N PRO A 158 20.47 4.50 0.02
CA PRO A 158 21.48 5.53 -0.20
C PRO A 158 20.90 6.82 -0.79
N LYS A 159 21.54 7.95 -0.47
CA LYS A 159 21.15 9.29 -0.91
C LYS A 159 21.11 9.41 -2.43
N ALA A 160 22.07 8.77 -3.09
CA ALA A 160 22.10 8.63 -4.53
C ALA A 160 20.88 7.82 -4.97
N TYR A 161 19.96 8.49 -5.66
CA TYR A 161 18.70 7.86 -6.02
C TYR A 161 18.89 6.72 -7.02
N SER A 162 18.38 5.56 -6.64
CA SER A 162 18.20 4.41 -7.51
C SER A 162 16.74 3.99 -7.49
N ARG A 163 16.08 4.08 -8.66
CA ARG A 163 14.69 3.63 -8.80
C ARG A 163 14.52 2.15 -8.45
N LYS A 164 15.51 1.32 -8.81
CA LYS A 164 15.53 -0.11 -8.54
C LYS A 164 15.54 -0.40 -7.04
N SER A 165 16.36 0.33 -6.29
CA SER A 165 16.40 0.21 -4.83
C SER A 165 15.09 0.63 -4.16
N VAL A 166 14.35 1.59 -4.76
CA VAL A 166 13.01 1.95 -4.28
C VAL A 166 11.97 0.87 -4.59
N ILE A 167 12.11 0.15 -5.71
CA ILE A 167 11.31 -1.05 -6.01
C ILE A 167 11.64 -2.16 -5.00
N ASP A 168 12.92 -2.40 -4.70
CA ASP A 168 13.35 -3.38 -3.70
C ASP A 168 12.80 -3.05 -2.31
N VAL A 169 12.73 -1.76 -1.92
CA VAL A 169 12.05 -1.33 -0.69
C VAL A 169 10.59 -1.77 -0.70
N GLY A 170 9.86 -1.51 -1.80
CA GLY A 170 8.46 -1.91 -1.94
C GLY A 170 8.28 -3.42 -1.80
N ARG A 171 9.12 -4.20 -2.49
CA ARG A 171 9.05 -5.67 -2.51
C ARG A 171 9.36 -6.27 -1.14
N ASN A 172 10.50 -5.93 -0.57
CA ASN A 172 10.95 -6.55 0.67
C ASN A 172 10.10 -6.13 1.88
N LEU A 173 9.73 -4.85 1.99
CA LEU A 173 8.86 -4.40 3.07
C LEU A 173 7.44 -4.98 2.94
N GLN A 174 6.95 -5.24 1.72
CA GLN A 174 5.66 -5.90 1.55
C GLN A 174 5.69 -7.37 1.99
N LYS A 175 6.80 -8.09 1.79
CA LYS A 175 6.98 -9.45 2.35
C LYS A 175 6.94 -9.43 3.88
N ILE A 176 7.60 -8.46 4.53
CA ILE A 176 7.50 -8.23 5.98
C ILE A 176 6.06 -7.94 6.40
N VAL A 177 5.34 -7.10 5.64
CA VAL A 177 3.93 -6.78 5.90
C VAL A 177 3.02 -8.01 5.83
N HIS A 178 3.24 -8.91 4.88
CA HIS A 178 2.47 -10.16 4.78
C HIS A 178 2.77 -11.09 5.95
N HIS A 179 4.04 -11.23 6.33
CA HIS A 179 4.41 -11.99 7.52
C HIS A 179 3.81 -11.40 8.80
N ALA A 180 3.90 -10.09 9.00
CA ALA A 180 3.24 -9.39 10.11
C ALA A 180 1.72 -9.62 10.11
N THR A 181 1.10 -9.65 8.92
CA THR A 181 -0.33 -9.99 8.79
C THR A 181 -0.56 -11.40 9.33
N ARG A 182 0.26 -12.40 8.98
CA ARG A 182 0.16 -13.78 9.48
C ARG A 182 0.25 -13.85 11.00
N MET A 183 1.12 -13.02 11.61
CA MET A 183 1.23 -12.87 13.07
C MET A 183 0.01 -12.17 13.72
N GLY A 184 -1.01 -11.79 12.96
CA GLY A 184 -2.16 -11.04 13.47
C GLY A 184 -1.87 -9.56 13.72
N LEU A 185 -0.71 -9.06 13.29
CA LEU A 185 -0.35 -7.66 13.39
C LEU A 185 -1.01 -6.87 12.26
N ALA A 186 -1.51 -5.69 12.62
CA ALA A 186 -1.98 -4.71 11.66
C ALA A 186 -0.80 -3.89 11.14
N SER A 187 -0.89 -3.43 9.90
CA SER A 187 0.15 -2.61 9.27
C SER A 187 -0.41 -1.42 8.49
N CYS A 188 0.38 -0.37 8.35
CA CYS A 188 0.05 0.74 7.45
C CYS A 188 1.29 1.40 6.87
N TRP A 189 1.37 1.38 5.54
CA TRP A 189 2.30 2.17 4.76
C TRP A 189 2.01 3.67 4.95
N ILE A 190 3.05 4.42 5.28
CA ILE A 190 3.07 5.86 5.43
C ILE A 190 4.13 6.36 4.45
N GLY A 191 3.69 7.06 3.41
CA GLY A 191 4.57 7.56 2.37
C GLY A 191 5.54 8.65 2.85
N PRO A 192 6.37 9.20 1.95
CA PRO A 192 7.37 10.24 2.25
C PRO A 192 6.84 11.53 2.87
N GLY A 193 5.52 11.70 2.99
CA GLY A 193 4.88 12.79 3.76
C GLY A 193 4.92 12.61 5.29
N ALA A 194 5.57 11.56 5.80
CA ALA A 194 5.94 11.47 7.21
C ALA A 194 6.93 12.59 7.58
N ASP A 195 6.90 13.01 8.84
CA ASP A 195 7.86 13.99 9.35
C ASP A 195 9.27 13.38 9.43
N GLN A 196 10.04 13.58 8.35
CA GLN A 196 11.39 13.04 8.18
C GLN A 196 12.35 13.51 9.28
N GLU A 197 12.14 14.71 9.82
CA GLU A 197 12.95 15.26 10.91
C GLU A 197 12.72 14.48 12.20
N SER A 198 11.44 14.22 12.55
CA SER A 198 11.13 13.37 13.71
C SER A 198 11.68 11.95 13.58
N ILE A 199 11.65 11.39 12.37
CA ILE A 199 12.20 10.05 12.10
C ILE A 199 13.71 10.05 12.27
N ALA A 200 14.41 10.99 11.63
CA ALA A 200 15.86 11.13 11.73
C ALA A 200 16.30 11.31 13.19
N LEU A 201 15.59 12.14 13.97
CA LEU A 201 15.85 12.34 15.38
C LEU A 201 15.72 11.04 16.20
N GLN A 202 14.70 10.23 15.93
CA GLN A 202 14.49 8.94 16.62
C GLN A 202 15.46 7.85 16.18
N LEU A 203 16.01 7.94 14.96
CA LEU A 203 17.04 7.03 14.49
C LEU A 203 18.42 7.34 15.09
N GLY A 204 18.70 8.62 15.38
CA GLY A 204 20.00 9.07 15.89
C GLY A 204 21.13 8.67 14.93
N ASP A 205 22.22 8.12 15.47
CA ASP A 205 23.41 7.74 14.70
C ASP A 205 23.17 6.64 13.64
N ARG A 206 22.03 5.95 13.70
CA ARG A 206 21.64 4.94 12.69
C ARG A 206 21.25 5.55 11.35
N PHE A 207 20.97 6.86 11.32
CA PHE A 207 20.63 7.62 10.12
C PHE A 207 21.65 8.74 9.85
N LYS A 208 22.30 8.66 8.70
CA LYS A 208 23.27 9.66 8.25
C LYS A 208 22.68 10.49 7.13
N ALA A 209 22.23 11.70 7.41
CA ALA A 209 21.54 12.54 6.42
C ALA A 209 22.33 12.84 5.11
N SER A 210 23.66 12.76 5.16
CA SER A 210 24.58 12.88 4.02
C SER A 210 24.58 11.65 3.10
N GLU A 211 24.39 10.45 3.67
CA GLU A 211 24.51 9.17 2.98
C GLU A 211 23.16 8.50 2.75
N ASP A 212 22.14 8.86 3.53
CA ASP A 212 20.87 8.16 3.62
C ASP A 212 19.68 8.98 3.12
N HIS A 213 18.69 8.24 2.64
CA HIS A 213 17.39 8.76 2.26
C HIS A 213 16.27 7.83 2.75
N ILE A 214 15.37 8.37 3.55
CA ILE A 214 14.17 7.67 4.01
C ILE A 214 13.14 7.66 2.88
N ILE A 215 12.70 6.47 2.49
CA ILE A 215 11.71 6.28 1.42
C ILE A 215 10.29 6.32 1.96
N CYS A 216 10.03 5.56 3.01
CA CYS A 216 8.73 5.43 3.64
C CYS A 216 8.87 4.84 5.04
N VAL A 217 7.76 4.85 5.77
CA VAL A 217 7.64 4.20 7.07
C VAL A 217 6.44 3.25 7.02
N CYS A 218 6.54 2.11 7.68
CA CYS A 218 5.39 1.24 7.91
C CYS A 218 5.12 1.12 9.41
N ALA A 219 3.91 1.49 9.83
CA ALA A 219 3.46 1.31 11.20
C ALA A 219 3.04 -0.14 11.43
N PHE A 220 3.40 -0.71 12.58
CA PHE A 220 2.99 -2.03 13.03
C PHE A 220 2.38 -1.94 14.44
N GLY A 221 1.46 -2.86 14.73
CA GLY A 221 0.81 -2.95 16.04
C GLY A 221 -0.47 -3.76 15.98
N TYR A 222 -1.15 -3.92 17.10
CA TYR A 222 -2.46 -4.56 17.11
C TYR A 222 -3.53 -3.58 16.64
N LYS A 223 -4.46 -4.08 15.80
CA LYS A 223 -5.58 -3.29 15.31
C LYS A 223 -6.50 -2.90 16.48
N SER A 224 -6.90 -1.63 16.51
CA SER A 224 -7.91 -1.16 17.45
C SER A 224 -9.31 -1.18 16.84
N TRP A 225 -10.32 -1.52 17.64
CA TRP A 225 -11.73 -1.30 17.31
C TRP A 225 -12.16 0.17 17.46
N PHE A 226 -11.40 0.99 18.19
CA PHE A 226 -11.67 2.43 18.35
C PHE A 226 -11.06 3.19 17.18
N THR A 227 -11.84 3.36 16.11
CA THR A 227 -11.40 4.08 14.92
C THR A 227 -12.20 5.37 14.75
N PRO A 228 -11.54 6.54 14.67
CA PRO A 228 -12.19 7.81 14.41
C PRO A 228 -13.10 7.76 13.17
N ILE A 229 -14.26 8.41 13.22
CA ILE A 229 -15.26 8.36 12.14
C ILE A 229 -14.70 8.73 10.76
N THR A 230 -13.85 9.76 10.70
CA THR A 230 -13.21 10.20 9.46
C THR A 230 -12.26 9.15 8.88
N LEU A 231 -11.53 8.43 9.73
CA LEU A 231 -10.68 7.32 9.31
C LEU A 231 -11.50 6.11 8.86
N ARG A 232 -12.66 5.85 9.48
CA ARG A 232 -13.61 4.81 9.03
C ARG A 232 -14.11 5.11 7.61
N ILE A 233 -14.59 6.33 7.38
CA ILE A 233 -15.07 6.79 6.06
C ILE A 233 -13.94 6.75 5.03
N ALA A 234 -12.76 7.28 5.36
CA ALA A 234 -11.60 7.24 4.46
C ALA A 234 -11.21 5.82 4.09
N SER A 235 -11.25 4.89 5.05
CA SER A 235 -10.93 3.47 4.81
C SER A 235 -11.97 2.80 3.91
N PHE A 236 -13.25 3.13 4.06
CA PHE A 236 -14.32 2.66 3.18
C PHE A 236 -14.12 3.15 1.74
N ILE A 237 -13.86 4.44 1.55
CA ILE A 237 -13.64 5.04 0.22
C ILE A 237 -12.40 4.42 -0.46
N GLN A 238 -11.31 4.28 0.29
CA GLN A 238 -10.03 3.75 -0.22
C GLN A 238 -10.00 2.22 -0.35
N HIS A 239 -11.12 1.54 -0.09
CA HIS A 239 -11.25 0.10 -0.29
C HIS A 239 -11.56 -0.27 -1.74
N LYS A 240 -12.13 0.66 -2.53
CA LYS A 240 -12.44 0.42 -3.94
C LYS A 240 -11.15 0.13 -4.73
N ARG A 241 -11.21 -0.77 -5.71
CA ARG A 241 -10.08 -1.09 -6.58
C ARG A 241 -10.47 -0.90 -8.04
N LEU A 242 -9.46 -0.66 -8.88
CA LEU A 242 -9.65 -0.69 -10.33
C LEU A 242 -9.96 -2.14 -10.75
N PRO A 243 -10.79 -2.35 -11.79
CA PRO A 243 -11.00 -3.70 -12.33
C PRO A 243 -9.69 -4.24 -12.93
N ILE A 244 -9.54 -5.57 -12.99
CA ILE A 244 -8.32 -6.23 -13.50
C ILE A 244 -8.05 -5.83 -14.96
N SER A 245 -9.09 -5.66 -15.78
CA SER A 245 -9.00 -5.14 -17.15
C SER A 245 -8.39 -3.73 -17.27
N SER A 246 -8.34 -2.94 -16.19
CA SER A 246 -7.63 -1.65 -16.18
C SER A 246 -6.20 -1.75 -15.69
N LEU A 247 -5.76 -2.95 -15.30
CA LEU A 247 -4.51 -3.21 -14.58
C LEU A 247 -3.56 -4.14 -15.35
N PHE A 248 -4.10 -5.08 -16.13
CA PHE A 248 -3.36 -6.10 -16.85
C PHE A 248 -3.73 -6.10 -18.34
N PHE A 249 -2.72 -6.13 -19.21
CA PHE A 249 -2.87 -5.98 -20.66
C PHE A 249 -2.06 -7.02 -21.44
N THR A 250 -2.39 -7.21 -22.72
CA THR A 250 -1.58 -7.99 -23.67
C THR A 250 -0.74 -7.11 -24.59
N ASP A 251 -0.93 -5.79 -24.56
CA ASP A 251 -0.19 -4.84 -25.39
C ASP A 251 0.63 -3.82 -24.55
N PRO A 252 1.83 -3.41 -25.00
CA PRO A 252 2.64 -2.41 -24.30
C PRO A 252 2.04 -1.00 -24.25
N LEU A 253 1.01 -0.69 -25.06
CA LEU A 253 0.33 0.61 -25.06
C LEU A 253 -0.80 0.67 -24.02
N LEU A 254 -1.06 -0.42 -23.29
CA LEU A 254 -2.04 -0.51 -22.20
C LEU A 254 -3.48 -0.25 -22.69
N LYS A 255 -3.83 -0.82 -23.85
CA LYS A 255 -5.15 -0.63 -24.50
C LYS A 255 -5.99 -1.89 -24.51
N GLU A 256 -5.37 -3.03 -24.75
CA GLU A 256 -5.97 -4.35 -24.88
C GLU A 256 -5.83 -5.11 -23.56
N PRO A 257 -6.90 -5.20 -22.75
CA PRO A 257 -6.86 -5.90 -21.48
C PRO A 257 -6.63 -7.40 -21.69
N ILE A 258 -5.99 -8.06 -20.72
CA ILE A 258 -5.92 -9.53 -20.74
C ILE A 258 -7.32 -10.14 -20.67
N SER A 259 -7.51 -11.26 -21.37
CA SER A 259 -8.69 -12.09 -21.21
C SER A 259 -8.47 -13.08 -20.06
N GLU A 260 -8.78 -12.65 -18.84
CA GLU A 260 -8.48 -13.37 -17.57
C GLU A 260 -9.05 -14.79 -17.49
N LEU A 261 -10.06 -15.12 -18.29
CA LEU A 261 -10.70 -16.44 -18.30
C LEU A 261 -10.15 -17.37 -19.39
N VAL A 262 -9.25 -16.86 -20.24
CA VAL A 262 -8.69 -17.57 -21.38
C VAL A 262 -7.29 -18.08 -21.04
N TYR A 263 -6.99 -19.31 -21.47
CA TYR A 263 -5.65 -19.88 -21.34
C TYR A 263 -4.62 -19.10 -22.18
N PRO A 264 -3.39 -18.85 -21.69
CA PRO A 264 -2.82 -19.26 -20.39
C PRO A 264 -3.09 -18.28 -19.23
N PHE A 265 -3.76 -17.16 -19.49
CA PHE A 265 -3.94 -16.09 -18.51
C PHE A 265 -4.77 -16.52 -17.28
N ASN A 266 -5.73 -17.43 -17.47
CA ASN A 266 -6.56 -17.95 -16.38
C ASN A 266 -5.75 -18.65 -15.26
N LEU A 267 -4.55 -19.14 -15.56
CA LEU A 267 -3.66 -19.75 -14.56
C LEU A 267 -3.18 -18.74 -13.50
N PHE A 268 -3.12 -17.46 -13.85
CA PHE A 268 -2.62 -16.39 -12.98
C PHE A 268 -3.74 -15.58 -12.31
N GLY A 269 -5.01 -16.04 -12.40
CA GLY A 269 -6.18 -15.31 -11.90
C GLY A 269 -6.04 -14.83 -10.45
N ARG A 270 -5.51 -15.69 -9.56
CA ARG A 270 -5.27 -15.35 -8.15
C ARG A 270 -4.12 -14.35 -7.98
N CYS A 271 -3.09 -14.40 -8.82
CA CYS A 271 -2.03 -13.38 -8.85
C CYS A 271 -2.57 -12.00 -9.25
N TYR A 272 -3.46 -11.95 -10.24
CA TYR A 272 -4.13 -10.71 -10.64
C TYR A 272 -4.93 -10.11 -9.47
N GLU A 273 -5.69 -10.94 -8.76
CA GLU A 273 -6.47 -10.52 -7.60
C GLU A 273 -5.57 -9.91 -6.51
N VAL A 274 -4.51 -10.60 -6.08
CA VAL A 274 -3.69 -10.08 -4.98
C VAL A 274 -2.90 -8.83 -5.35
N CYS A 275 -2.50 -8.68 -6.62
CA CYS A 275 -1.92 -7.43 -7.12
C CYS A 275 -2.95 -6.29 -7.18
N GLN A 276 -4.19 -6.56 -7.62
CA GLN A 276 -5.29 -5.60 -7.55
C GLN A 276 -5.51 -5.10 -6.11
N TRP A 277 -5.43 -5.99 -5.12
CA TRP A 277 -5.65 -5.65 -3.71
C TRP A 277 -4.45 -5.07 -2.97
N ALA A 278 -3.28 -5.01 -3.63
CA ALA A 278 -2.06 -4.43 -3.10
C ALA A 278 -2.26 -2.99 -2.58
N PRO A 279 -1.59 -2.59 -1.48
CA PRO A 279 -1.60 -1.21 -1.04
C PRO A 279 -0.83 -0.30 -2.03
N SER A 280 -1.31 0.93 -2.18
CA SER A 280 -0.61 1.99 -2.90
C SER A 280 -0.95 3.35 -2.28
N SER A 281 -0.08 4.34 -2.47
CA SER A 281 -0.29 5.68 -1.92
C SER A 281 -1.61 6.26 -2.38
N PHE A 282 -2.44 6.71 -1.44
CA PHE A 282 -3.80 7.20 -1.67
C PHE A 282 -4.69 6.26 -2.50
N ASN A 283 -4.37 4.96 -2.55
CA ASN A 283 -5.03 3.97 -3.40
C ASN A 283 -4.97 4.30 -4.91
N ALA A 284 -3.92 5.00 -5.36
CA ALA A 284 -3.75 5.43 -6.75
C ALA A 284 -3.56 4.27 -7.74
N GLN A 285 -3.11 3.10 -7.27
CA GLN A 285 -2.84 1.90 -8.09
C GLN A 285 -2.04 2.25 -9.37
N PRO A 286 -0.80 2.78 -9.25
CA PRO A 286 -0.05 3.32 -10.38
C PRO A 286 0.72 2.26 -11.19
N THR A 287 0.55 0.96 -10.88
CA THR A 287 1.26 -0.14 -11.53
C THR A 287 0.37 -0.78 -12.58
N ARG A 288 0.94 -1.17 -13.72
CA ARG A 288 0.32 -1.99 -14.76
C ARG A 288 1.22 -3.16 -15.12
N CYS A 289 0.62 -4.20 -15.66
CA CYS A 289 1.31 -5.40 -16.09
C CYS A 289 0.93 -5.72 -17.54
N VAL A 290 1.89 -6.13 -18.35
CA VAL A 290 1.70 -6.55 -19.74
C VAL A 290 2.20 -7.98 -19.88
N ALA A 291 1.32 -8.90 -20.25
CA ALA A 291 1.70 -10.27 -20.59
C ALA A 291 2.35 -10.28 -21.98
N VAL A 292 3.49 -10.94 -22.10
CA VAL A 292 4.24 -11.06 -23.36
C VAL A 292 4.24 -12.50 -23.80
N MET A 293 3.68 -12.73 -24.99
CA MET A 293 3.66 -14.02 -25.67
C MET A 293 4.82 -14.09 -26.68
N GLU A 294 5.25 -15.30 -27.00
CA GLU A 294 6.10 -15.60 -28.15
C GLU A 294 5.31 -15.24 -29.41
N THR A 295 5.90 -14.40 -30.26
CA THR A 295 5.32 -14.06 -31.56
C THR A 295 5.64 -15.18 -32.53
N ASP A 296 4.67 -16.03 -32.78
CA ASP A 296 4.74 -17.05 -33.82
C ASP A 296 4.57 -16.41 -35.20
N GLU A 297 5.67 -16.19 -35.93
CA GLU A 297 5.58 -16.06 -37.40
C GLU A 297 5.42 -17.44 -38.08
N GLU A 298 5.58 -18.57 -37.35
CA GLU A 298 5.54 -19.93 -37.94
C GLU A 298 4.55 -20.93 -37.29
N ASN A 299 3.99 -20.70 -36.10
CA ASN A 299 2.98 -21.60 -35.50
C ASN A 299 1.52 -21.19 -35.75
N GLU A 300 1.16 -20.93 -37.01
CA GLU A 300 -0.25 -20.93 -37.44
C GLU A 300 -0.86 -22.36 -37.52
N LYS A 301 -0.16 -23.38 -37.01
CA LYS A 301 -0.53 -24.79 -37.18
C LYS A 301 -0.57 -25.56 -35.86
N GLU A 302 -1.71 -25.46 -35.17
CA GLU A 302 -2.53 -26.57 -34.64
C GLU A 302 -3.43 -26.07 -33.50
N HIS A 303 -4.74 -26.30 -33.62
CA HIS A 303 -5.77 -25.89 -32.65
C HIS A 303 -5.82 -26.74 -31.36
N ASN A 304 -4.68 -27.25 -30.89
CA ASN A 304 -4.62 -28.00 -29.64
C ASN A 304 -4.33 -27.04 -28.48
N LEU A 305 -5.13 -27.12 -27.42
CA LEU A 305 -4.86 -26.40 -26.17
C LEU A 305 -3.51 -26.90 -25.61
N PRO A 306 -2.56 -25.99 -25.29
CA PRO A 306 -1.27 -26.38 -24.73
C PRO A 306 -1.44 -27.17 -23.43
N ALA A 307 -0.67 -28.23 -23.24
CA ALA A 307 -0.76 -29.08 -22.03
C ALA A 307 -0.03 -28.47 -20.83
N THR A 308 0.93 -27.57 -21.08
CA THR A 308 1.76 -26.91 -20.06
C THR A 308 1.93 -25.41 -20.31
N ILE A 309 2.29 -24.63 -19.28
CA ILE A 309 2.61 -23.19 -19.41
C ILE A 309 3.75 -22.97 -20.41
N ASN A 310 4.74 -23.87 -20.41
CA ASN A 310 5.88 -23.79 -21.32
C ASN A 310 5.47 -23.94 -22.79
N GLU A 311 4.40 -24.68 -23.06
CA GLU A 311 3.82 -24.84 -24.40
C GLU A 311 2.86 -23.71 -24.76
N SER A 312 2.50 -22.82 -23.81
CA SER A 312 1.52 -21.76 -24.07
C SER A 312 2.07 -20.58 -24.86
N GLY A 313 3.38 -20.56 -25.13
CA GLY A 313 4.08 -19.40 -25.68
C GLY A 313 4.10 -18.19 -24.73
N LEU A 314 3.69 -18.31 -23.47
CA LEU A 314 3.78 -17.20 -22.52
C LEU A 314 5.22 -17.08 -22.03
N LEU A 315 5.85 -15.93 -22.26
CA LEU A 315 7.27 -15.75 -21.95
C LEU A 315 7.48 -15.05 -20.61
N ARG A 316 6.73 -13.97 -20.36
CA ARG A 316 6.95 -13.09 -19.21
C ARG A 316 5.79 -12.12 -18.97
N PHE A 317 5.88 -11.43 -17.84
CA PHE A 317 5.03 -10.30 -17.47
C PHE A 317 5.86 -9.05 -17.23
N ASP A 318 5.66 -8.01 -18.04
CA ASP A 318 6.36 -6.73 -17.92
C ASP A 318 5.59 -5.77 -17.01
N PHE A 319 6.23 -5.22 -15.98
CA PHE A 319 5.63 -4.28 -15.04
C PHE A 319 6.00 -2.83 -15.36
N TYR A 320 4.98 -1.98 -15.37
CA TYR A 320 5.06 -0.56 -15.73
C TYR A 320 4.51 0.32 -14.61
N ALA A 321 5.12 1.48 -14.42
CA ALA A 321 4.55 2.59 -13.66
C ALA A 321 3.84 3.58 -14.60
N THR A 322 2.61 3.99 -14.29
CA THR A 322 1.80 4.94 -15.09
C THR A 322 1.88 6.38 -14.61
N THR A 323 2.80 6.67 -13.68
CA THR A 323 3.02 8.04 -13.21
C THR A 323 4.51 8.33 -13.13
N SER A 324 4.88 9.59 -13.31
CA SER A 324 6.26 10.08 -13.17
C SER A 324 6.73 10.18 -11.71
N SER A 325 5.97 9.65 -10.74
CA SER A 325 6.35 9.73 -9.34
C SER A 325 7.70 9.05 -9.07
N ARG A 326 8.63 9.82 -8.49
CA ARG A 326 9.98 9.36 -8.17
C ARG A 326 10.00 8.24 -7.11
N TYR A 327 9.06 8.26 -6.17
CA TYR A 327 9.04 7.35 -5.02
C TYR A 327 7.73 6.54 -4.91
N TYR A 328 6.56 7.17 -5.06
CA TYR A 328 5.30 6.47 -4.81
C TYR A 328 5.04 5.34 -5.82
N ALA A 329 5.30 5.59 -7.11
CA ALA A 329 5.10 4.59 -8.14
C ALA A 329 6.07 3.39 -8.04
N PRO A 330 7.40 3.58 -7.90
CA PRO A 330 8.30 2.44 -7.76
C PRO A 330 8.08 1.65 -6.46
N VAL A 331 7.70 2.29 -5.34
CA VAL A 331 7.30 1.55 -4.12
C VAL A 331 6.07 0.70 -4.40
N ALA A 332 5.03 1.27 -5.02
CA ALA A 332 3.82 0.53 -5.37
C ALA A 332 4.08 -0.63 -6.36
N LEU A 333 5.01 -0.45 -7.29
CA LEU A 333 5.46 -1.50 -8.18
C LEU A 333 6.21 -2.60 -7.42
N GLY A 334 7.10 -2.25 -6.50
CA GLY A 334 7.75 -3.22 -5.62
C GLY A 334 6.76 -4.04 -4.78
N ILE A 335 5.72 -3.40 -4.25
CA ILE A 335 4.62 -4.08 -3.55
C ILE A 335 3.94 -5.09 -4.47
N TRP A 336 3.70 -4.75 -5.75
CA TRP A 336 3.20 -5.71 -6.75
C TRP A 336 4.19 -6.85 -6.99
N CYS A 337 5.49 -6.57 -7.10
CA CYS A 337 6.49 -7.62 -7.27
C CYS A 337 6.44 -8.65 -6.14
N ALA A 338 6.29 -8.21 -4.89
CA ALA A 338 6.15 -9.13 -3.75
C ALA A 338 4.88 -9.98 -3.85
N ASN A 339 3.73 -9.37 -4.15
CA ASN A 339 2.47 -10.10 -4.26
C ASN A 339 2.49 -11.10 -5.42
N TRP A 340 3.07 -10.68 -6.55
CA TRP A 340 3.19 -11.51 -7.74
C TRP A 340 4.08 -12.72 -7.49
N GLU A 341 5.27 -12.50 -6.92
CA GLU A 341 6.22 -13.55 -6.60
C GLU A 341 5.65 -14.58 -5.62
N ILE A 342 5.08 -14.13 -4.49
CA ILE A 342 4.42 -15.01 -3.53
C ILE A 342 3.26 -15.77 -4.18
N GLY A 343 2.50 -15.10 -5.05
CA GLY A 343 1.41 -15.73 -5.78
C GLY A 343 1.89 -16.81 -6.75
N CYS A 344 2.94 -16.54 -7.53
CA CYS A 344 3.54 -17.52 -8.43
C CYS A 344 4.12 -18.70 -7.66
N GLU A 345 4.83 -18.47 -6.55
CA GLU A 345 5.32 -19.51 -5.65
C GLU A 345 4.17 -20.39 -5.13
N ALA A 346 3.07 -19.78 -4.68
CA ALA A 346 1.88 -20.49 -4.20
C ALA A 346 1.17 -21.31 -5.29
N LEU A 347 1.31 -20.92 -6.56
CA LEU A 347 0.80 -21.68 -7.71
C LEU A 347 1.80 -22.73 -8.24
N GLY A 348 3.01 -22.79 -7.68
CA GLY A 348 4.09 -23.63 -8.20
C GLY A 348 4.63 -23.17 -9.57
N VAL A 349 4.46 -21.90 -9.91
CA VAL A 349 4.97 -21.30 -11.16
C VAL A 349 6.34 -20.69 -10.89
N ASN A 350 7.37 -21.32 -11.46
CA ASN A 350 8.75 -20.85 -11.33
C ASN A 350 9.02 -19.66 -12.25
N GLY A 351 9.87 -18.76 -11.78
CA GLY A 351 10.27 -17.56 -12.50
C GLY A 351 11.09 -16.63 -11.63
N HIS A 352 11.56 -15.54 -12.24
CA HIS A 352 12.39 -14.57 -11.56
C HIS A 352 12.18 -13.16 -12.11
N PHE A 353 12.56 -12.15 -11.32
CA PHE A 353 12.55 -10.77 -11.79
C PHE A 353 13.84 -10.45 -12.55
N GLU A 354 13.69 -9.96 -13.78
CA GLU A 354 14.81 -9.54 -14.63
C GLU A 354 14.59 -8.12 -15.18
N LEU A 355 15.69 -7.39 -15.36
CA LEU A 355 15.71 -6.10 -16.03
C LEU A 355 16.06 -6.27 -17.51
N LEU A 356 15.05 -6.19 -18.37
CA LEU A 356 15.22 -6.39 -19.80
C LEU A 356 15.56 -5.09 -20.53
N SER A 357 16.55 -5.16 -21.41
CA SER A 357 16.88 -4.08 -22.35
C SER A 357 15.74 -3.81 -23.34
N GLU A 358 15.72 -2.63 -23.98
CA GLU A 358 14.72 -2.33 -25.03
C GLU A 358 14.75 -3.36 -26.17
N LYS A 359 15.92 -3.91 -26.48
CA LYS A 359 16.09 -4.96 -27.49
C LYS A 359 15.45 -6.27 -27.04
N GLN A 360 15.72 -6.74 -25.81
CA GLN A 360 15.09 -7.95 -25.25
C GLN A 360 13.57 -7.83 -25.12
N ARG A 361 13.07 -6.59 -24.98
CA ARG A 361 11.63 -6.32 -24.94
C ARG A 361 10.97 -6.20 -26.31
N ASN A 362 11.74 -6.26 -27.41
CA ASN A 362 11.25 -6.10 -28.79
C ASN A 362 10.48 -4.77 -29.04
N ILE A 363 10.81 -3.70 -28.30
CA ILE A 363 10.07 -2.41 -28.35
C ILE A 363 10.69 -1.42 -29.34
N SER A 364 11.74 -1.81 -30.07
CA SER A 364 12.49 -0.93 -31.00
C SER A 364 11.61 -0.24 -32.05
N LYS A 365 10.39 -0.73 -32.29
CA LYS A 365 9.45 -0.24 -33.31
C LYS A 365 8.16 0.39 -32.77
N MET A 366 7.92 0.38 -31.45
CA MET A 366 6.66 0.89 -30.89
C MET A 366 6.79 2.32 -30.36
N PRO A 367 5.87 3.24 -30.73
CA PRO A 367 5.77 4.54 -30.09
C PRO A 367 5.13 4.36 -28.71
N ILE A 368 5.90 3.86 -27.74
CA ILE A 368 5.49 4.00 -26.34
C ILE A 368 5.43 5.50 -26.07
N ASN A 369 4.31 5.98 -25.55
CA ASN A 369 4.23 7.31 -24.99
C ASN A 369 5.14 7.37 -23.75
N ARG A 370 6.45 7.58 -23.99
CA ARG A 370 7.52 7.56 -22.99
C ARG A 370 7.29 8.56 -21.85
N GLU A 371 6.37 9.51 -22.02
CA GLU A 371 6.02 10.50 -21.00
C GLU A 371 5.07 9.95 -19.92
N THR A 372 4.31 8.89 -20.18
CA THR A 372 3.21 8.46 -19.28
C THR A 372 3.39 7.07 -18.68
N SER A 373 3.94 6.11 -19.41
CA SER A 373 4.20 4.74 -18.93
C SER A 373 5.68 4.40 -18.97
N LYS A 374 6.22 3.98 -17.82
CA LYS A 374 7.63 3.65 -17.64
C LYS A 374 7.78 2.17 -17.29
N TYR A 375 8.46 1.43 -18.14
CA TYR A 375 8.92 0.06 -17.84
C TYR A 375 9.90 0.08 -16.67
N ASP A 376 9.77 -0.89 -15.77
CA ASP A 376 10.65 -1.02 -14.62
C ASP A 376 11.29 -2.41 -14.48
N VAL A 377 10.53 -3.50 -14.59
CA VAL A 377 11.04 -4.88 -14.42
C VAL A 377 10.11 -5.89 -15.08
N SER A 378 10.61 -7.08 -15.39
CA SER A 378 9.82 -8.20 -15.91
C SER A 378 9.88 -9.40 -14.98
N TRP A 379 8.78 -10.13 -14.82
CA TRP A 379 8.78 -11.49 -14.30
C TRP A 379 8.94 -12.47 -15.47
N VAL A 380 10.11 -13.10 -15.58
CA VAL A 380 10.43 -14.07 -16.63
C VAL A 380 10.12 -15.46 -16.11
N LEU A 381 9.39 -16.26 -16.89
CA LEU A 381 9.07 -17.64 -16.54
C LEU A 381 10.30 -18.53 -16.76
N ASP A 382 10.58 -19.40 -15.80
CA ASP A 382 11.63 -20.41 -15.95
C ASP A 382 11.10 -21.53 -16.84
N LYS A 383 11.87 -21.91 -17.87
CA LYS A 383 11.51 -23.00 -18.80
C LYS A 383 11.79 -24.36 -18.20
#